data_AF-A0A4W4G1C8-F1
#
_entry.id   AF-A0A4W4G1C8-F1
#
_cell.length_a   1.000
_cell.length_b   1.000
_cell.length_c   1.000
_cell.angle_alpha   90.00
_cell.angle_beta   90.00
_cell.angle_gamma   90.00
#
_symmetry.space_group_name_H-M   'P 1'
#
loop_
_entity.id
_entity.type
_entity.pdbx_description
1 polymer ?
#
loop_
_entity_poly.entity_id
_entity_poly.type
_entity_poly.pdbx_seq_one_letter_code
_entity_poly.pdbx_strand_id
1 'polypeptide(L)'
;QSYRLLYINPDNDVNGPWCYTTDPYKKWDYCQIPDCAIEECIHCSGENYRGKISTTEGGYTCQRWNSEKPHNHGYIPSVIPDKHLEENYCRNPDGEPRPWCFTTSPSKRWDFCSIPRCISEWPSTVPKLSCATGDGSSYRGTVAVTASGKTCQIWASQYPHIHSRTPEKYPCK
;
A
#
# COMPACT_ATOMS: atom_id res chain seq x y z
N GLN A 1 1.52 -9.60 26.67
CA GLN A 1 2.25 -10.18 25.51
C GLN A 1 1.20 -10.76 24.57
N SER A 2 0.99 -10.15 23.41
CA SER A 2 -0.05 -10.57 22.45
C SER A 2 0.52 -11.70 21.60
N TYR A 3 0.03 -12.92 21.80
CA TYR A 3 0.37 -14.07 20.98
C TYR A 3 -0.28 -13.88 19.60
N ARG A 4 0.51 -13.47 18.61
CA ARG A 4 0.09 -13.52 17.21
C ARG A 4 -0.05 -15.00 16.85
N LEU A 5 -1.26 -15.46 16.58
CA LEU A 5 -1.53 -16.79 16.05
C LEU A 5 -0.81 -16.89 14.69
N LEU A 6 0.27 -17.68 14.63
CA LEU A 6 1.06 -17.91 13.43
C LEU A 6 0.35 -18.99 12.59
N TYR A 7 -0.58 -18.58 11.75
CA TYR A 7 -1.02 -19.42 10.63
C TYR A 7 0.08 -19.39 9.57
N ILE A 8 0.69 -20.54 9.30
CA ILE A 8 1.84 -20.68 8.40
C ILE A 8 1.70 -21.95 7.55
N ASN A 9 2.51 -22.08 6.50
CA ASN A 9 2.62 -23.30 5.72
C ASN A 9 4.05 -23.88 5.86
N PRO A 10 4.36 -24.52 7.00
CA PRO A 10 5.73 -24.91 7.34
C PRO A 10 6.22 -26.11 6.52
N ASP A 11 5.31 -26.93 6.04
CA ASP A 11 5.52 -28.17 5.31
C ASP A 11 5.33 -28.03 3.80
N ASN A 12 5.10 -26.79 3.32
CA ASN A 12 4.85 -26.47 1.92
C ASN A 12 3.68 -27.30 1.35
N ASP A 13 2.63 -27.47 2.18
CA ASP A 13 1.39 -28.15 1.82
C ASP A 13 0.70 -27.42 0.66
N VAL A 14 0.24 -28.17 -0.33
CA VAL A 14 -0.41 -27.64 -1.53
C VAL A 14 -1.74 -26.94 -1.24
N ASN A 15 -2.37 -27.25 -0.10
CA ASN A 15 -3.64 -26.66 0.31
C ASN A 15 -3.47 -25.33 1.06
N GLY A 16 -2.22 -24.91 1.32
CA GLY A 16 -1.90 -23.61 1.89
C GLY A 16 -1.75 -23.59 3.41
N PRO A 17 -1.73 -22.39 4.03
CA PRO A 17 -1.41 -22.23 5.45
C PRO A 17 -2.48 -22.81 6.39
N TRP A 18 -2.04 -23.38 7.50
CA TRP A 18 -2.89 -24.02 8.51
C TRP A 18 -2.43 -23.66 9.93
N CYS A 19 -3.24 -24.02 10.93
CA CYS A 19 -2.87 -23.90 12.34
C CYS A 19 -3.44 -25.04 13.20
N TYR A 20 -2.86 -25.25 14.38
CA TYR A 20 -3.50 -26.08 15.41
C TYR A 20 -4.69 -25.33 16.00
N THR A 21 -5.83 -26.01 16.12
CA THR A 21 -7.05 -25.37 16.63
C THR A 21 -7.17 -25.52 18.15
N THR A 22 -8.02 -24.71 18.76
CA THR A 22 -8.37 -24.83 20.18
C THR A 22 -9.51 -25.83 20.42
N ASP A 23 -10.10 -26.40 19.37
CA ASP A 23 -11.15 -27.41 19.47
C ASP A 23 -10.53 -28.77 19.82
N PRO A 24 -10.92 -29.40 20.96
CA PRO A 24 -10.38 -30.70 21.36
C PRO A 24 -10.69 -31.84 20.39
N TYR A 25 -11.67 -31.68 19.48
CA TYR A 25 -12.04 -32.66 18.47
C TYR A 25 -11.40 -32.42 17.10
N LYS A 26 -10.78 -31.25 16.87
CA LYS A 26 -10.14 -30.91 15.61
C LYS A 26 -8.73 -30.38 15.84
N LYS A 27 -7.75 -31.29 15.80
CA LYS A 27 -6.35 -30.97 16.11
C LYS A 27 -5.79 -29.81 15.27
N TRP A 28 -6.04 -29.78 13.95
CA TRP A 28 -5.57 -28.75 13.04
C TRP A 28 -6.60 -28.48 11.94
N ASP A 29 -6.54 -27.29 11.33
CA ASP A 29 -7.39 -26.91 10.21
C ASP A 29 -6.71 -25.88 9.31
N TYR A 30 -7.16 -25.79 8.05
CA TYR A 30 -6.68 -24.81 7.09
C TYR A 30 -7.23 -23.43 7.38
N CYS A 31 -6.39 -22.42 7.24
CA CYS A 31 -6.81 -21.03 7.36
C CYS A 31 -7.33 -20.56 6.00
N GLN A 32 -8.54 -19.98 5.98
CA GLN A 32 -9.09 -19.33 4.80
C GLN A 32 -8.40 -17.97 4.61
N ILE A 33 -7.19 -18.01 4.08
CA ILE A 33 -6.43 -16.82 3.74
C ILE A 33 -6.81 -16.48 2.29
N PRO A 34 -7.35 -15.28 2.04
CA PRO A 34 -7.59 -14.85 0.67
C PRO A 34 -6.29 -14.97 -0.10
N ASP A 35 -6.34 -15.65 -1.25
CA ASP A 35 -5.23 -15.57 -2.19
C ASP A 35 -4.91 -14.10 -2.37
N CYS A 36 -3.63 -13.76 -2.34
CA CYS A 36 -3.15 -12.53 -2.96
C CYS A 36 -3.30 -12.74 -4.48
N ALA A 37 -4.53 -12.95 -4.96
CA ALA A 37 -4.86 -12.82 -6.35
C ALA A 37 -4.16 -11.55 -6.79
N ILE A 38 -3.39 -11.65 -7.88
CA ILE A 38 -2.71 -10.51 -8.47
C ILE A 38 -3.84 -9.56 -8.86
N GLU A 39 -4.24 -8.69 -7.94
CA GLU A 39 -5.36 -7.80 -8.16
C GLU A 39 -4.92 -6.88 -9.29
N GLU A 40 -5.65 -6.92 -10.39
CA GLU A 40 -5.45 -6.01 -11.52
C GLU A 40 -5.85 -4.57 -11.15
N CYS A 41 -6.31 -4.36 -9.92
CA CYS A 41 -6.80 -3.10 -9.39
C CYS A 41 -6.08 -2.70 -8.09
N ILE A 42 -6.25 -1.45 -7.66
CA ILE A 42 -5.72 -0.92 -6.39
C ILE A 42 -6.82 -0.68 -5.37
N HIS A 43 -6.47 -0.92 -4.11
CA HIS A 43 -7.12 -0.36 -2.94
C HIS A 43 -6.36 0.86 -2.44
N CYS A 44 -7.08 1.80 -1.82
CA CYS A 44 -6.47 2.98 -1.21
C CYS A 44 -5.62 3.78 -2.23
N SER A 45 -4.34 3.97 -1.92
CA SER A 45 -3.34 4.61 -2.79
C SER A 45 -2.46 3.58 -3.52
N GLY A 46 -2.75 2.27 -3.39
CA GLY A 46 -2.01 1.19 -4.04
C GLY A 46 -0.69 0.82 -3.38
N GLU A 47 -0.51 1.12 -2.09
CA GLU A 47 0.70 0.77 -1.32
C GLU A 47 0.96 -0.75 -1.32
N ASN A 48 -0.11 -1.55 -1.31
CA ASN A 48 -0.06 -3.00 -1.34
C ASN A 48 -0.27 -3.59 -2.75
N TYR A 49 -0.29 -2.77 -3.80
CA TYR A 49 -0.48 -3.27 -5.16
C TYR A 49 0.66 -4.21 -5.55
N ARG A 50 0.29 -5.41 -6.02
CA ARG A 50 1.22 -6.45 -6.52
C ARG A 50 0.95 -6.88 -7.96
N GLY A 51 0.10 -6.13 -8.67
CA GLY A 51 -0.15 -6.36 -10.08
C GLY A 51 1.05 -6.10 -10.99
N LYS A 52 0.90 -6.46 -12.27
CA LYS A 52 1.97 -6.46 -13.28
C LYS A 52 1.89 -5.32 -14.29
N ILE A 53 1.04 -4.32 -14.06
CA ILE A 53 0.97 -3.14 -14.93
C ILE A 53 2.34 -2.45 -14.93
N SER A 54 2.87 -2.18 -16.12
CA SER A 54 4.20 -1.61 -16.37
C SER A 54 4.18 -0.48 -17.41
N THR A 55 3.01 0.16 -17.56
CA THR A 55 2.79 1.31 -18.45
C THR A 55 2.13 2.43 -17.67
N THR A 56 2.59 3.65 -17.89
CA THR A 56 2.07 4.84 -17.21
C THR A 56 0.78 5.36 -17.83
N GLU A 57 0.09 6.28 -17.15
CA GLU A 57 -1.07 7.00 -17.65
C GLU A 57 -0.75 7.77 -18.94
N GLY A 58 0.46 8.37 -19.02
CA GLY A 58 1.00 8.96 -20.24
C GLY A 58 1.42 7.97 -21.34
N GLY A 59 1.24 6.66 -21.15
CA GLY A 59 1.59 5.64 -22.13
C GLY A 59 3.09 5.28 -22.19
N TYR A 60 3.89 5.73 -21.23
CA TYR A 60 5.32 5.41 -21.20
C TYR A 60 5.56 4.02 -20.60
N THR A 61 6.47 3.25 -21.20
CA THR A 61 6.94 2.00 -20.60
C THR A 61 7.76 2.28 -19.35
N CYS A 62 7.47 1.57 -18.27
CA CYS A 62 8.20 1.68 -17.02
C CYS A 62 9.65 1.17 -17.16
N GLN A 63 10.57 1.92 -16.57
CA GLN A 63 11.94 1.50 -16.30
C GLN A 63 11.94 0.46 -15.18
N ARG A 64 12.81 -0.55 -15.29
CA ARG A 64 13.00 -1.54 -14.23
C ARG A 64 13.55 -0.90 -12.97
N TRP A 65 13.03 -1.27 -11.81
CA TRP A 65 13.48 -0.75 -10.51
C TRP A 65 14.93 -1.09 -10.19
N ASN A 66 15.48 -2.17 -10.75
CA ASN A 66 16.89 -2.50 -10.61
C ASN A 66 17.79 -1.89 -11.70
N SER A 67 17.24 -1.03 -12.57
CA SER A 67 18.00 -0.30 -13.59
C SER A 67 18.22 1.14 -13.14
N GLU A 68 19.42 1.67 -13.38
CA GLU A 68 19.74 3.09 -13.19
C GLU A 68 19.61 3.92 -14.49
N LYS A 69 19.12 3.31 -15.57
CA LYS A 69 18.97 3.93 -16.89
C LYS A 69 17.53 3.84 -17.41
N PRO A 70 17.02 4.89 -18.09
CA PRO A 70 17.66 6.20 -18.30
C PRO A 70 17.73 7.08 -17.05
N HIS A 71 16.94 6.79 -16.00
CA HIS A 71 16.88 7.63 -14.81
C HIS A 71 17.55 6.95 -13.61
N ASN A 72 18.63 7.53 -13.12
CA ASN A 72 19.22 7.10 -11.85
C ASN A 72 18.29 7.47 -10.68
N HIS A 73 18.13 6.58 -9.69
CA HIS A 73 17.22 6.76 -8.54
C HIS A 73 17.59 5.92 -7.31
N GLY A 74 17.13 6.33 -6.12
CA GLY A 74 17.39 5.64 -4.85
C GLY A 74 16.44 4.48 -4.50
N TYR A 75 15.46 4.16 -5.36
CA TYR A 75 14.51 3.07 -5.13
C TYR A 75 15.10 1.72 -5.51
N ILE A 76 16.08 1.25 -4.73
CA ILE A 76 16.85 0.04 -5.01
C ILE A 76 16.16 -1.17 -4.33
N PRO A 77 15.71 -2.19 -5.10
CA PRO A 77 14.96 -3.32 -4.53
C PRO A 77 15.68 -4.07 -3.41
N SER A 78 17.01 -4.19 -3.49
CA SER A 78 17.82 -4.84 -2.45
C SER A 78 17.95 -4.03 -1.16
N VAL A 79 17.74 -2.71 -1.21
CA VAL A 79 17.81 -1.82 -0.03
C VAL A 79 16.46 -1.71 0.66
N ILE A 80 15.36 -1.78 -0.10
CA ILE A 80 13.98 -1.68 0.39
C ILE A 80 13.12 -2.88 -0.06
N PRO A 81 13.46 -4.11 0.38
CA PRO A 81 12.79 -5.33 -0.08
C PRO A 81 11.29 -5.36 0.24
N ASP A 82 10.88 -4.77 1.36
CA ASP A 82 9.48 -4.70 1.81
C ASP A 82 8.58 -3.85 0.90
N LYS A 83 9.17 -3.14 -0.08
CA LYS A 83 8.43 -2.36 -1.09
C LYS A 83 8.11 -3.16 -2.34
N HIS A 84 8.60 -4.40 -2.47
CA HIS A 84 8.30 -5.31 -3.56
C HIS A 84 8.49 -4.68 -4.95
N LEU A 85 9.61 -3.98 -5.13
CA LEU A 85 10.01 -3.29 -6.36
C LEU A 85 10.49 -4.30 -7.42
N GLU A 86 9.57 -5.12 -7.90
CA GLU A 86 9.82 -6.20 -8.85
C GLU A 86 9.73 -5.72 -10.30
N GLU A 87 10.68 -6.18 -11.12
CA GLU A 87 10.74 -5.86 -12.55
C GLU A 87 10.61 -4.36 -12.83
N ASN A 88 9.69 -3.97 -13.69
CA ASN A 88 9.29 -2.60 -13.98
C ASN A 88 7.81 -2.36 -13.64
N TYR A 89 7.24 -3.13 -12.71
CA TYR A 89 5.83 -3.00 -12.36
C TYR A 89 5.57 -1.74 -11.55
N CYS A 90 4.43 -1.10 -11.77
CA CYS A 90 4.03 0.07 -11.02
C CYS A 90 3.92 -0.23 -9.52
N ARG A 91 4.47 0.64 -8.68
CA ARG A 91 4.47 0.50 -7.20
C ARG A 91 4.26 1.85 -6.54
N ASN A 92 3.83 1.85 -5.28
CA ASN A 92 3.72 3.05 -4.47
C ASN A 92 4.56 2.90 -3.18
N PRO A 93 5.89 3.04 -3.30
CA PRO A 93 6.79 2.81 -2.16
C PRO A 93 6.77 3.93 -1.11
N ASP A 94 6.34 5.13 -1.48
CA ASP A 94 6.54 6.38 -0.76
C ASP A 94 5.25 7.09 -0.33
N GLY A 95 4.09 6.49 -0.56
CA GLY A 95 2.81 7.05 -0.13
C GLY A 95 2.33 8.19 -1.03
N GLU A 96 2.66 8.11 -2.32
CA GLU A 96 2.04 8.92 -3.36
C GLU A 96 0.54 8.58 -3.50
N PRO A 97 -0.28 9.40 -4.20
CA PRO A 97 -1.71 9.13 -4.35
C PRO A 97 -2.05 7.82 -5.08
N ARG A 98 -1.15 7.32 -5.94
CA ARG A 98 -1.33 6.13 -6.78
C ARG A 98 0.02 5.48 -7.09
N PRO A 99 0.07 4.21 -7.50
CA PRO A 99 1.30 3.60 -7.99
C PRO A 99 1.86 4.33 -9.20
N TRP A 100 3.17 4.34 -9.28
CA TRP A 100 3.95 5.03 -10.29
C TRP A 100 5.18 4.19 -10.65
N CYS A 101 5.91 4.63 -11.67
CA CYS A 101 7.22 4.07 -12.01
C CYS A 101 8.11 5.14 -12.64
N PHE A 102 9.42 4.93 -12.62
CA PHE A 102 10.31 5.65 -13.53
C PHE A 102 10.00 5.25 -14.97
N THR A 103 10.17 6.14 -15.93
CA THR A 103 9.85 5.83 -17.34
C THR A 103 11.11 5.52 -18.15
N THR A 104 10.97 4.79 -19.23
CA THR A 104 12.04 4.60 -20.23
C THR A 104 12.27 5.83 -21.12
N SER A 105 11.43 6.86 -21.02
CA SER A 105 11.60 8.10 -21.76
C SER A 105 12.58 9.05 -21.06
N PRO A 106 13.65 9.53 -21.73
CA PRO A 106 14.58 10.50 -21.14
C PRO A 106 13.93 11.84 -20.74
N SER A 107 12.84 12.23 -21.39
CA SER A 107 12.15 13.51 -21.15
C SER A 107 11.14 13.48 -20.01
N LYS A 108 10.80 12.28 -19.50
CA LYS A 108 9.81 12.10 -18.42
C LYS A 108 10.39 11.15 -17.38
N ARG A 109 10.89 11.71 -16.28
CA ARG A 109 11.58 10.93 -15.24
C ARG A 109 10.72 9.81 -14.66
N TRP A 110 9.49 10.13 -14.28
CA TRP A 110 8.52 9.21 -13.70
C TRP A 110 7.12 9.69 -14.05
N ASP A 111 6.14 8.79 -13.94
CA ASP A 111 4.73 9.12 -14.16
C ASP A 111 3.83 8.14 -13.38
N PHE A 112 2.59 8.55 -13.11
CA PHE A 112 1.60 7.68 -12.46
C PHE A 112 1.14 6.58 -13.41
N CYS A 113 0.72 5.44 -12.85
CA CYS A 113 0.13 4.36 -13.62
C CYS A 113 -1.40 4.40 -13.56
N SER A 114 -2.04 4.07 -14.69
CA SER A 114 -3.49 3.96 -14.77
C SER A 114 -3.94 2.57 -14.34
N ILE A 115 -4.01 2.36 -13.02
CA ILE A 115 -4.49 1.11 -12.44
C ILE A 115 -5.93 1.33 -11.93
N PRO A 116 -6.91 0.48 -12.31
CA PRO A 116 -8.29 0.64 -11.85
C PRO A 116 -8.40 0.52 -10.33
N ARG A 117 -9.39 1.17 -9.72
CA ARG A 117 -9.71 0.93 -8.31
C ARG A 117 -10.64 -0.26 -8.20
N CYS A 118 -10.38 -1.11 -7.22
CA CYS A 118 -11.21 -2.28 -6.99
C CYS A 118 -12.59 -1.87 -6.45
N ILE A 119 -13.62 -2.63 -6.82
CA ILE A 119 -15.03 -2.35 -6.47
C ILE A 119 -15.39 -2.98 -5.10
N SER A 120 -14.56 -3.86 -4.54
CA SER A 120 -14.83 -4.52 -3.28
C SER A 120 -14.55 -3.64 -2.06
N GLU A 121 -15.45 -3.71 -1.08
CA GLU A 121 -15.22 -3.17 0.26
C GLU A 121 -14.14 -3.99 0.95
N TRP A 122 -12.90 -3.48 0.99
CA TRP A 122 -11.90 -4.09 1.85
C TRP A 122 -12.31 -3.90 3.32
N PRO A 123 -12.22 -4.95 4.14
CA PRO A 123 -12.37 -4.79 5.57
C PRO A 123 -11.22 -3.89 6.03
N SER A 124 -11.55 -2.67 6.45
CA SER A 124 -10.58 -1.78 7.07
C SER A 124 -10.20 -2.36 8.43
N THR A 125 -9.28 -3.32 8.45
CA THR A 125 -8.78 -3.97 9.68
C THR A 125 -7.81 -3.05 10.44
N VAL A 126 -7.63 -1.80 10.00
CA VAL A 126 -6.83 -0.82 10.74
C VAL A 126 -7.56 -0.50 12.05
N PRO A 127 -6.97 -0.82 13.22
CA PRO A 127 -7.57 -0.46 14.50
C PRO A 127 -7.69 1.06 14.55
N LYS A 128 -8.92 1.57 14.66
CA LYS A 128 -9.17 3.01 14.87
C LYS A 128 -8.70 3.36 16.27
N LEU A 129 -7.47 3.84 16.40
CA LEU A 129 -6.91 4.28 17.67
C LEU A 129 -7.24 5.76 17.89
N SER A 130 -7.77 6.10 19.06
CA SER A 130 -8.01 7.48 19.48
C SER A 130 -6.78 8.14 20.12
N CYS A 131 -5.67 7.41 20.23
CA CYS A 131 -4.36 7.90 20.65
C CYS A 131 -3.32 7.66 19.54
N ALA A 132 -2.28 8.48 19.48
CA ALA A 132 -1.20 8.31 18.52
C ALA A 132 -0.17 7.32 19.06
N THR A 133 0.20 6.32 18.25
CA THR A 133 1.31 5.40 18.52
C THR A 133 2.28 5.48 17.36
N GLY A 134 3.59 5.40 17.62
CA GLY A 134 4.62 5.49 16.58
C GLY A 134 4.57 6.82 15.84
N ASP A 135 4.41 6.78 14.52
CA ASP A 135 4.31 7.95 13.64
C ASP A 135 2.91 8.59 13.60
N GLY A 136 1.93 8.01 14.31
CA GLY A 136 0.55 8.48 14.33
C GLY A 136 -0.29 8.10 13.09
N SER A 137 0.22 7.27 12.18
CA SER A 137 -0.49 6.85 10.96
C SER A 137 -1.80 6.07 11.22
N SER A 138 -1.96 5.49 12.42
CA SER A 138 -3.15 4.78 12.89
C SER A 138 -4.12 5.65 13.70
N TYR A 139 -3.75 6.90 13.99
CA TYR A 139 -4.62 7.83 14.73
C TYR A 139 -5.89 8.09 13.92
N ARG A 140 -7.05 7.92 14.55
CA ARG A 140 -8.40 8.15 13.98
C ARG A 140 -9.31 8.90 14.98
N GLY A 141 -8.71 9.66 15.89
CA GLY A 141 -9.45 10.53 16.81
C GLY A 141 -9.92 11.83 16.15
N THR A 142 -10.49 12.74 16.95
CA THR A 142 -11.20 13.94 16.46
C THR A 142 -10.46 15.25 16.75
N VAL A 143 -9.20 15.20 17.21
CA VAL A 143 -8.44 16.41 17.51
C VAL A 143 -8.22 17.23 16.24
N ALA A 144 -8.63 18.50 16.28
CA ALA A 144 -8.58 19.44 15.16
C ALA A 144 -7.85 20.76 15.51
N VAL A 145 -6.94 20.71 16.49
CA VAL A 145 -6.13 21.87 16.92
C VAL A 145 -4.66 21.45 16.99
N THR A 146 -3.78 22.29 16.48
CA THR A 146 -2.32 22.06 16.48
C THR A 146 -1.69 22.27 17.86
N ALA A 147 -0.46 21.80 18.06
CA ALA A 147 0.30 22.01 19.31
C ALA A 147 0.49 23.50 19.68
N SER A 148 0.44 24.40 18.68
CA SER A 148 0.51 25.86 18.89
C SER A 148 -0.85 26.53 19.09
N GLY A 149 -1.94 25.76 19.19
CA GLY A 149 -3.31 26.27 19.39
C GLY A 149 -4.04 26.72 18.13
N LYS A 150 -3.50 26.51 16.92
CA LYS A 150 -4.18 26.86 15.65
C LYS A 150 -5.19 25.80 15.25
N THR A 151 -6.36 26.23 14.77
CA THR A 151 -7.41 25.36 14.22
C THR A 151 -6.96 24.71 12.90
N CYS A 152 -7.23 23.41 12.74
CA CYS A 152 -6.92 22.67 11.53
C CYS A 152 -7.86 23.05 10.36
N GLN A 153 -7.29 23.16 9.16
CA GLN A 153 -8.05 23.23 7.92
C GLN A 153 -8.68 21.86 7.61
N ILE A 154 -9.91 21.86 7.07
CA ILE A 154 -10.58 20.63 6.61
C ILE A 154 -9.82 20.07 5.40
N TRP A 155 -9.54 18.77 5.39
CA TRP A 155 -8.78 18.10 4.32
C TRP A 155 -9.42 18.20 2.91
N ALA A 156 -10.73 18.42 2.82
CA ALA A 156 -11.42 18.65 1.55
C ALA A 156 -11.35 20.13 1.09
N SER A 157 -10.97 21.06 1.97
CA SER A 157 -10.88 22.50 1.64
C SER A 157 -9.56 22.83 0.95
N GLN A 158 -9.59 23.73 -0.04
CA GLN A 158 -8.40 24.31 -0.68
C GLN A 158 -8.13 25.75 -0.23
N TYR A 159 -8.76 26.18 0.86
CA TYR A 159 -8.62 27.50 1.46
C TYR A 159 -8.46 27.39 2.98
N PRO A 160 -7.57 28.20 3.61
CA PRO A 160 -6.68 29.21 3.00
C PRO A 160 -5.45 28.63 2.29
N HIS A 161 -5.14 27.35 2.49
CA HIS A 161 -3.98 26.70 1.89
C HIS A 161 -4.41 25.67 0.85
N ILE A 162 -3.88 25.81 -0.37
CA ILE A 162 -4.06 24.83 -1.46
C ILE A 162 -3.11 23.66 -1.20
N HIS A 163 -3.61 22.43 -1.28
CA HIS A 163 -2.81 21.23 -1.04
C HIS A 163 -3.31 19.99 -1.80
N SER A 164 -2.40 19.04 -2.02
CA SER A 164 -2.69 17.75 -2.68
C SER A 164 -3.24 16.67 -1.73
N ARG A 165 -3.19 16.89 -0.42
CA ARG A 165 -3.64 15.93 0.60
C ARG A 165 -5.16 15.96 0.79
N THR A 166 -5.89 15.38 -0.16
CA THR A 166 -7.36 15.34 -0.15
C THR A 166 -7.90 13.93 0.04
N PRO A 167 -9.14 13.74 0.55
CA PRO A 167 -9.75 12.42 0.70
C PRO A 167 -9.86 11.65 -0.63
N GLU A 168 -10.02 12.33 -1.76
CA GLU A 168 -10.11 11.70 -3.08
C GLU A 168 -8.76 11.11 -3.53
N LYS A 169 -7.66 11.76 -3.15
CA LYS A 169 -6.29 11.30 -3.44
C LYS A 169 -5.78 10.28 -2.44
N TYR A 170 -6.28 10.32 -1.20
CA TYR A 170 -5.87 9.44 -0.10
C TYR A 170 -7.09 8.80 0.59
N PRO A 171 -7.84 7.93 -0.10
CA PRO A 171 -9.17 7.48 0.35
C PRO A 171 -9.19 6.61 1.61
N CYS A 172 -8.03 6.15 2.09
CA CYS A 172 -7.92 5.33 3.30
C CYS A 172 -7.14 6.00 4.44
N LYS A 173 -6.87 7.30 4.32
CA LYS A 173 -6.20 8.08 5.36
C LYS A 173 -7.21 8.85 6.19
#